data_AF-A0A1V4L017-F1
#
_entry.id   AF-A0A1V4L017-F1
#
_cell.length_a   1.000
_cell.length_b   1.000
_cell.length_c   1.000
_cell.angle_alpha   90.00
_cell.angle_beta   90.00
_cell.angle_gamma   90.00
#
_symmetry.space_group_name_H-M   'P 1'
#
loop_
_entity.id
_entity.type
_entity.pdbx_description
1 polymer ?
#
loop_
_entity_poly.entity_id
_entity_poly.type
_entity_poly.pdbx_seq_one_letter_code
_entity_poly.pdbx_strand_id
1 'polypeptide(L)'
;MCQKFKFVFPTPADLCEEVWSHSYRYTQHRRGSGRCIQMWFDPALGNPNAAVARFYALGAAPPVLPPLLLALLPPALLGLL
;
A
#
# COMPACT_ATOMS: atom_id res chain seq x y z
N MET A 1 11.10 -30.35 13.72
CA MET A 1 11.88 -30.96 12.63
C MET A 1 12.84 -29.91 12.09
N CYS A 2 14.14 -30.17 12.05
CA CYS A 2 15.12 -29.23 11.49
C CYS A 2 15.30 -29.50 10.00
N GLN A 3 15.19 -28.46 9.17
CA GLN A 3 15.33 -28.55 7.72
C GLN A 3 16.12 -27.36 7.18
N LYS A 4 16.66 -27.47 5.96
CA LYS A 4 17.28 -26.32 5.29
C LYS A 4 16.21 -25.28 5.00
N PHE A 5 16.57 -24.01 5.15
CA PHE A 5 15.65 -22.89 4.98
C PHE A 5 14.93 -22.89 3.63
N LYS A 6 15.67 -23.18 2.54
CA LYS A 6 15.11 -23.31 1.17
C LYS A 6 14.12 -24.47 0.97
N PHE A 7 14.06 -25.41 1.89
CA PHE A 7 13.06 -26.49 1.86
C PHE A 7 11.78 -26.08 2.59
N VAL A 8 11.90 -25.19 3.58
CA VAL A 8 10.75 -24.60 4.28
C VAL A 8 10.15 -23.45 3.45
N PHE A 9 11.00 -22.66 2.79
CA PHE A 9 10.62 -21.54 1.92
C PHE A 9 11.30 -21.66 0.56
N PRO A 10 10.68 -22.36 -0.41
CA PRO A 10 11.28 -22.63 -1.73
C PRO A 10 11.58 -21.39 -2.55
N THR A 11 10.73 -20.36 -2.46
CA THR A 11 10.87 -19.09 -3.17
C THR A 11 10.95 -17.91 -2.20
N PRO A 12 11.44 -16.74 -2.65
CA PRO A 12 11.38 -15.52 -1.84
C PRO A 12 9.96 -15.12 -1.45
N ALA A 13 8.96 -15.38 -2.31
CA ALA A 13 7.56 -15.09 -2.00
C ALA A 13 7.07 -15.96 -0.83
N ASP A 14 7.36 -17.27 -0.86
CA ASP A 14 7.00 -18.19 0.23
C ASP A 14 7.59 -17.72 1.56
N LEU A 15 8.85 -17.27 1.55
CA LEU A 15 9.45 -16.72 2.77
C LEU A 15 8.70 -15.48 3.25
N CYS A 16 8.57 -14.47 2.37
CA CYS A 16 8.03 -13.18 2.76
C CYS A 16 6.60 -13.30 3.28
N GLU A 17 5.76 -14.09 2.61
CA GLU A 17 4.34 -14.20 2.94
C GLU A 17 4.12 -15.14 4.13
N GLU A 18 4.81 -16.28 4.23
CA GLU A 18 4.42 -17.32 5.20
C GLU A 18 5.10 -17.18 6.57
N VAL A 19 6.32 -16.63 6.65
CA VAL A 19 7.10 -16.66 7.91
C VAL A 19 6.44 -15.90 9.08
N TRP A 20 5.58 -14.93 8.76
CA TRP A 20 4.80 -14.15 9.72
C TRP A 20 3.29 -14.21 9.41
N SER A 21 2.79 -15.36 8.97
CA SER A 21 1.36 -15.62 8.74
C SER A 21 0.66 -14.53 7.90
N HIS A 22 1.23 -14.24 6.72
CA HIS A 22 0.78 -13.23 5.76
C HIS A 22 0.83 -11.76 6.25
N SER A 23 1.67 -11.45 7.25
CA SER A 23 1.93 -10.06 7.64
C SER A 23 2.57 -9.24 6.52
N TYR A 24 3.26 -9.88 5.58
CA TYR A 24 3.75 -9.26 4.35
C TYR A 24 3.09 -9.91 3.14
N ARG A 25 2.93 -9.10 2.08
CA ARG A 25 2.54 -9.55 0.75
C ARG A 25 3.68 -9.26 -0.22
N TYR A 26 4.17 -10.28 -0.91
CA TYR A 26 5.23 -10.13 -1.90
C TYR A 26 4.69 -9.37 -3.12
N THR A 27 5.52 -8.51 -3.72
CA THR A 27 5.13 -7.72 -4.89
C THR A 27 6.21 -7.78 -5.95
N GLN A 28 5.79 -7.65 -7.21
CA GLN A 28 6.71 -7.52 -8.35
C GLN A 28 7.18 -6.07 -8.57
N HIS A 29 6.74 -5.14 -7.72
CA HIS A 29 7.17 -3.74 -7.80
C HIS A 29 8.63 -3.61 -7.37
N ARG A 30 9.43 -2.93 -8.20
CA ARG A 30 10.84 -2.67 -7.89
C ARG A 30 10.98 -1.62 -6.80
N ARG A 31 12.10 -1.66 -6.07
CA ARG A 31 12.50 -0.64 -5.10
C ARG A 31 12.52 0.74 -5.76
N GLY A 32 12.07 1.77 -5.03
CA GLY A 32 11.96 3.14 -5.54
C GLY A 32 10.72 3.43 -6.40
N SER A 33 9.91 2.43 -6.76
CA SER A 33 8.67 2.65 -7.54
C SER A 33 7.58 3.44 -6.82
N GLY A 34 7.70 3.64 -5.51
CA GLY A 34 6.63 4.22 -4.68
C GLY A 34 5.42 3.29 -4.49
N ARG A 35 5.52 2.01 -4.88
CA ARG A 35 4.41 1.03 -4.84
C ARG A 35 4.65 -0.14 -3.89
N CYS A 36 5.79 -0.21 -3.20
CA CYS A 36 6.08 -1.27 -2.23
C CYS A 36 6.91 -0.73 -1.06
N ILE A 37 6.70 -1.30 0.13
CA ILE A 37 7.45 -0.96 1.33
C ILE A 37 8.87 -1.51 1.23
N GLN A 38 9.85 -0.71 1.61
CA GLN A 38 11.25 -1.08 1.70
C GLN A 38 11.63 -1.27 3.18
N MET A 39 12.00 -2.49 3.54
CA MET A 39 12.48 -2.81 4.91
C MET A 39 13.86 -2.21 5.19
N TRP A 40 14.65 -1.97 4.14
CA TRP A 40 15.98 -1.38 4.20
C TRP A 40 16.04 -0.19 3.26
N PHE A 41 16.55 0.96 3.73
CA PHE A 41 16.77 2.16 2.94
C PHE A 41 17.85 3.04 3.59
N ASP A 42 18.46 3.92 2.81
CA ASP A 42 19.41 4.91 3.33
C ASP A 42 18.64 6.06 4.01
N PRO A 43 18.77 6.26 5.34
CA PRO A 43 18.05 7.31 6.04
C PRO A 43 18.48 8.72 5.61
N ALA A 44 19.70 8.91 5.08
CA ALA A 44 20.16 10.22 4.60
C ALA A 44 19.39 10.69 3.35
N LEU A 45 18.81 9.74 2.59
CA LEU A 45 17.94 10.02 1.43
C LEU A 45 16.45 10.13 1.81
N GLY A 46 16.13 10.04 3.11
CA GLY A 46 14.78 10.07 3.64
C GLY A 46 14.05 8.72 3.61
N ASN A 47 12.91 8.65 4.29
CA ASN A 47 12.10 7.42 4.37
C ASN A 47 11.18 7.28 3.14
N PRO A 48 11.43 6.32 2.22
CA PRO A 48 10.61 6.14 1.02
C PRO A 48 9.20 5.61 1.33
N ASN A 49 9.02 4.97 2.50
CA ASN A 49 7.76 4.32 2.86
C ASN A 49 6.65 5.31 3.21
N ALA A 50 6.97 6.56 3.55
CA ALA A 50 5.98 7.60 3.79
C ALA A 50 5.13 7.87 2.54
N ALA A 51 5.75 7.91 1.36
CA ALA A 51 5.04 8.09 0.09
C ALA A 51 4.21 6.85 -0.29
N VAL A 52 4.76 5.65 -0.05
CA VAL A 52 4.06 4.37 -0.30
C VAL A 52 2.80 4.27 0.56
N ALA A 53 2.91 4.57 1.86
CA ALA A 53 1.78 4.54 2.79
C ALA A 53 0.69 5.54 2.38
N ARG A 54 1.07 6.76 2.00
CA ARG A 54 0.12 7.77 1.49
C ARG A 54 -0.60 7.30 0.23
N PHE A 55 0.12 6.69 -0.72
CA PHE A 55 -0.47 6.17 -1.95
C PHE A 55 -1.57 5.14 -1.66
N TYR A 56 -1.30 4.16 -0.81
CA TYR A 56 -2.28 3.12 -0.48
C TYR A 56 -3.42 3.61 0.43
N ALA A 57 -3.15 4.56 1.34
CA ALA A 57 -4.19 5.16 2.19
C ALA A 57 -5.22 5.95 1.37
N LEU A 58 -4.76 6.71 0.36
CA LEU A 58 -5.64 7.48 -0.52
C LEU A 58 -6.40 6.58 -1.51
N GLY A 59 -5.79 5.50 -1.98
CA GLY A 59 -6.46 4.51 -2.83
C GLY A 59 -7.49 3.64 -2.09
N ALA A 60 -7.37 3.52 -0.76
CA ALA A 60 -8.32 2.81 0.09
C ALA A 60 -9.46 3.70 0.62
N ALA A 61 -9.30 5.02 0.58
CA ALA A 61 -10.36 5.95 0.93
C ALA A 61 -11.31 6.12 -0.27
N PRO A 62 -12.65 6.13 -0.08
CA PRO A 62 -13.54 6.62 -1.12
C PRO A 62 -13.12 8.04 -1.50
N PRO A 63 -13.26 8.45 -2.78
CA PRO A 63 -12.92 9.80 -3.19
C PRO A 63 -13.69 10.78 -2.31
N VAL A 64 -12.96 11.52 -1.46
CA VAL A 64 -13.56 12.59 -0.67
C VAL A 64 -13.88 13.68 -1.68
N LEU A 65 -15.16 13.85 -1.99
CA LEU A 65 -15.62 14.94 -2.83
C LEU A 65 -15.12 16.24 -2.17
N PRO A 66 -14.42 17.11 -2.92
CA PRO A 66 -14.05 18.44 -2.44
C PRO A 66 -15.26 19.13 -1.78
N PRO A 67 -15.08 19.88 -0.69
CA PRO A 67 -16.18 20.57 0.00
C PRO A 67 -17.05 21.42 -0.95
N LEU A 68 -16.42 21.97 -1.99
CA LEU A 68 -17.08 22.72 -3.05
C LEU A 68 -18.08 21.89 -3.86
N LEU A 69 -17.77 20.62 -4.14
CA LEU A 69 -18.66 19.69 -4.85
C LEU A 69 -19.83 19.23 -3.96
N LEU A 70 -19.62 19.11 -2.65
CA LEU A 70 -20.69 18.85 -1.68
C LEU A 70 -21.66 20.04 -1.55
N ALA A 71 -21.15 21.27 -1.63
CA ALA A 71 -21.95 22.50 -1.59
C ALA A 71 -22.82 22.71 -2.86
N LEU A 72 -22.51 22.01 -3.95
CA LEU A 72 -23.26 22.07 -5.22
C LEU A 72 -24.36 21.00 -5.34
N LEU A 73 -24.42 20.02 -4.43
CA LEU A 73 -25.49 19.01 -4.38
C LEU A 73 -26.88 19.61 -4.03
N PRO A 74 -27.01 20.52 -3.04
CA PRO A 74 -28.30 21.11 -2.70
C PRO A 74 -28.98 21.89 -3.85
N PRO A 75 -28.30 22.80 -4.59
CA PRO A 75 -28.95 23.51 -5.68
C PRO A 75 -29.28 22.61 -6.88
N ALA A 76 -28.54 21.53 -7.10
CA ALA A 76 -28.83 20.57 -8.16
C ALA A 76 -30.10 19.74 -7.87
N LEU A 77 -30.29 19.29 -6.62
CA LEU A 77 -31.51 18.58 -6.20
C LEU A 77 -32.76 19.46 -6.23
N LEU A 78 -32.62 20.75 -5.90
CA LEU A 78 -33.70 21.74 -5.97
C LEU A 78 -34.07 22.13 -7.42
N GLY A 79 -33.20 21.92 -8.40
CA GLY A 79 -33.49 22.14 -9.82
C GLY A 79 -34.11 20.94 -10.54
N LEU A 80 -34.26 19.80 -9.86
CA LEU A 80 -34.83 18.55 -10.37
C LEU A 80 -36.24 18.24 -9.81
N LEU A 81 -36.72 19.05 -8.86
CA LEU A 81 -38.09 19.06 -8.32
C LEU A 81 -38.90 20.19 -8.99
#